data_AF-A0A450S9G7-F1
#
_entry.id   AF-A0A450S9G7-F1
#
_cell.length_a   1.000
_cell.length_b   1.000
_cell.length_c   1.000
_cell.angle_alpha   90.00
_cell.angle_beta   90.00
_cell.angle_gamma   90.00
#
_symmetry.space_group_name_H-M   'P 1'
#
loop_
_entity.id
_entity.type
_entity.pdbx_description
1 polymer ?
#
loop_
_entity_poly.entity_id
_entity_poly.type
_entity_poly.pdbx_seq_one_letter_code
_entity_poly.pdbx_strand_id
1 'polypeptide(L)'
;MNSDAVRPGGLTSILQGFPEFGCGQAALWISMVGIGGKGNYLPFARLAESFSIPWFIFSDGEPKTIEELKNFLGKLGKSKKLEEYYNIFVIPNGKDFEGYIATADYEDTLIDAIIETNAKSGQHKEVLREEWDSKSDKLDAISKELDKNKTRYARPIAEAITKLDDEALRSPPCIRQLFDAMSSQLGLTKQETSAP
;
A
#
# COMPACT_ATOMS: atom_id res chain seq x y z
N MET A 1 6.52 1.77 -32.03
CA MET A 1 5.58 2.22 -30.98
C MET A 1 6.05 1.60 -29.68
N ASN A 2 6.83 2.33 -28.87
CA ASN A 2 7.22 1.87 -27.53
C ASN A 2 6.03 2.09 -26.60
N SER A 3 5.42 1.00 -26.14
CA SER A 3 4.50 1.02 -25.01
C SER A 3 5.31 1.00 -23.73
N ASP A 4 5.88 2.15 -23.36
CA ASP A 4 6.31 2.38 -21.98
C ASP A 4 5.05 2.60 -21.13
N ALA A 5 4.35 1.50 -20.83
CA ALA A 5 3.40 1.48 -19.75
C ALA A 5 4.19 1.84 -18.49
N VAL A 6 3.92 3.04 -17.95
CA VAL A 6 4.41 3.48 -16.65
C VAL A 6 4.07 2.36 -15.66
N ARG A 7 5.08 1.58 -15.27
CA ARG A 7 4.88 0.50 -14.30
C ARG A 7 4.37 1.16 -13.01
N PRO A 8 3.26 0.69 -12.43
CA PRO A 8 2.79 1.23 -11.16
C PRO A 8 3.93 1.17 -10.13
N GLY A 9 4.09 2.24 -9.35
CA GLY A 9 5.08 2.29 -8.28
C GLY A 9 4.85 1.18 -7.23
N GLY A 10 5.83 0.93 -6.37
CA GLY A 10 5.77 -0.12 -5.35
C GLY A 10 4.46 -0.09 -4.53
N LEU A 11 4.10 1.09 -4.00
CA LEU A 11 2.85 1.31 -3.26
C LEU A 11 1.60 0.96 -4.05
N THR A 12 1.53 1.37 -5.32
CA THR A 12 0.36 1.07 -6.18
C THR A 12 0.22 -0.42 -6.41
N SER A 13 1.34 -1.13 -6.61
CA SER A 13 1.33 -2.59 -6.77
C SER A 13 0.86 -3.29 -5.50
N ILE A 14 1.19 -2.75 -4.32
CA ILE A 14 0.78 -3.30 -3.03
C ILE A 14 -0.71 -3.09 -2.80
N LEU A 15 -1.21 -1.86 -2.99
CA LEU A 15 -2.64 -1.55 -2.83
C LEU A 15 -3.52 -2.34 -3.81
N GLN A 16 -3.03 -2.62 -5.02
CA GLN A 16 -3.74 -3.45 -5.99
C GLN A 16 -3.84 -4.94 -5.59
N GLY A 17 -3.00 -5.41 -4.67
CA GLY A 17 -3.02 -6.80 -4.20
C GLY A 17 -4.07 -7.08 -3.10
N PHE A 18 -4.68 -6.07 -2.50
CA PHE A 18 -5.70 -6.25 -1.47
C PHE A 18 -7.09 -6.52 -2.10
N PRO A 19 -7.74 -7.67 -1.83
CA PRO A 19 -9.01 -8.07 -2.41
C PRO A 19 -10.23 -7.50 -1.64
N GLU A 20 -10.11 -6.35 -0.98
CA GLU A 20 -11.14 -5.80 -0.07
C GLU A 20 -12.48 -5.46 -0.72
N PHE A 21 -12.59 -5.64 -2.03
CA PHE A 21 -13.86 -5.67 -2.74
C PHE A 21 -13.98 -6.99 -3.52
N GLY A 22 -14.89 -7.86 -3.07
CA GLY A 22 -15.29 -9.11 -3.76
C GLY A 22 -15.91 -8.89 -5.15
N CYS A 23 -15.98 -7.65 -5.62
CA CYS A 23 -16.21 -7.30 -7.01
C CYS A 23 -14.96 -6.55 -7.48
N GLY A 24 -14.23 -7.09 -8.47
CA GLY A 24 -12.97 -6.51 -8.94
C GLY A 24 -13.06 -5.00 -9.16
N GLN A 25 -11.97 -4.26 -8.93
CA GLN A 25 -11.88 -2.78 -8.93
C GLN A 25 -12.66 -2.07 -10.07
N ALA A 26 -12.83 -2.74 -11.21
CA ALA A 26 -13.65 -2.30 -12.34
C ALA A 26 -15.17 -2.14 -12.03
N ALA A 27 -15.71 -2.89 -11.08
CA ALA A 27 -17.13 -2.83 -10.70
C ALA A 27 -17.50 -1.56 -9.90
N LEU A 28 -16.51 -0.96 -9.22
CA LEU A 28 -16.68 0.27 -8.44
C LEU A 28 -16.18 1.52 -9.17
N TRP A 29 -15.70 1.39 -10.41
CA TRP A 29 -15.10 2.47 -11.20
C TRP A 29 -13.94 3.19 -10.48
N ILE A 30 -13.22 2.48 -9.61
CA ILE A 30 -12.06 3.00 -8.88
C ILE A 30 -10.81 2.76 -9.72
N SER A 31 -9.98 3.80 -9.88
CA SER A 31 -8.69 3.72 -10.57
C SER A 31 -7.56 4.11 -9.64
N MET A 32 -6.58 3.21 -9.44
CA MET A 32 -5.37 3.48 -8.68
C MET A 32 -4.26 3.92 -9.63
N VAL A 33 -3.76 5.15 -9.48
CA VAL A 33 -2.74 5.73 -10.34
C VAL A 33 -1.43 5.89 -9.58
N GLY A 34 -0.41 5.15 -10.00
CA GLY A 34 0.96 5.40 -9.55
C GLY A 34 1.53 6.62 -10.26
N ILE A 35 1.86 7.68 -9.52
CA ILE A 35 2.34 8.95 -10.09
C ILE A 35 3.82 8.92 -10.55
N GLY A 36 4.46 7.74 -10.53
CA GLY A 36 5.80 7.53 -11.07
C GLY A 36 6.93 8.29 -10.36
N GLY A 37 6.67 8.90 -9.20
CA GLY A 37 7.69 9.59 -8.42
C GLY A 37 7.19 10.83 -7.70
N LYS A 38 8.05 11.25 -6.78
CA LYS A 38 7.96 12.37 -5.84
C LYS A 38 7.70 13.71 -6.57
N GLY A 39 6.47 14.23 -6.48
CA GLY A 39 6.08 15.56 -6.99
C GLY A 39 5.06 15.65 -8.15
N ASN A 40 4.65 14.52 -8.74
CA ASN A 40 3.78 14.52 -9.93
C ASN A 40 2.28 14.49 -9.65
N TYR A 41 1.84 14.82 -8.43
CA TYR A 41 0.41 14.85 -8.07
C TYR A 41 -0.38 15.94 -8.79
N LEU A 42 0.25 17.07 -9.13
CA LEU A 42 -0.40 18.27 -9.66
C LEU A 42 -1.26 18.05 -10.92
N PRO A 43 -0.76 17.41 -11.99
CA PRO A 43 -1.57 17.18 -13.19
C PRO A 43 -2.81 16.32 -12.90
N PHE A 44 -2.68 15.26 -12.10
CA PHE A 44 -3.80 14.37 -11.77
C PHE A 44 -4.84 15.06 -10.90
N ALA A 45 -4.42 15.80 -9.87
CA ALA A 45 -5.33 16.51 -9.00
C ALA A 45 -6.10 17.62 -9.74
N ARG A 46 -5.43 18.38 -10.61
CA ARG A 46 -6.10 19.40 -11.45
C ARG A 46 -7.10 18.78 -12.41
N LEU A 47 -6.76 17.63 -12.99
CA LEU A 47 -7.65 16.88 -13.85
C LEU A 47 -8.89 16.43 -13.07
N ALA A 48 -8.70 15.80 -11.91
CA ALA A 48 -9.79 15.33 -11.06
C ALA A 48 -10.70 16.49 -10.60
N GLU A 49 -10.12 17.62 -10.16
CA GLU A 49 -10.90 18.81 -9.79
C GLU A 49 -11.70 19.38 -10.95
N SER A 50 -11.12 19.43 -12.17
CA SER A 50 -11.82 19.94 -13.36
C SER A 50 -13.03 19.09 -13.75
N PHE A 51 -12.99 17.78 -13.48
CA PHE A 51 -14.09 16.86 -13.77
C PHE A 51 -14.95 16.55 -12.54
N SER A 52 -14.72 17.23 -11.41
CA SER A 52 -15.41 16.94 -10.13
C SER A 52 -15.31 15.46 -9.71
N ILE A 53 -14.19 14.82 -10.02
CA ILE A 53 -13.92 13.42 -9.68
C ILE A 53 -13.39 13.39 -8.24
N PRO A 54 -14.01 12.62 -7.33
CA PRO A 54 -13.43 12.30 -6.03
C PRO A 54 -12.02 11.73 -6.17
N TRP A 55 -11.05 12.32 -5.46
CA TRP A 55 -9.67 11.85 -5.48
C TRP A 55 -9.12 11.73 -4.07
N PHE A 56 -8.27 10.73 -3.89
CA PHE A 56 -7.62 10.40 -2.64
C PHE A 56 -6.11 10.30 -2.87
N ILE A 57 -5.31 10.70 -1.88
CA ILE A 57 -3.87 10.50 -1.87
C ILE A 57 -3.51 9.55 -0.75
N PHE A 58 -2.74 8.51 -1.08
CA PHE A 58 -2.08 7.63 -0.13
C PHE A 58 -0.56 7.78 -0.32
N SER A 59 0.14 8.16 0.73
CA SER A 59 1.55 8.56 0.65
C SER A 59 2.37 8.01 1.82
N ASP A 60 3.65 7.74 1.54
CA ASP A 60 4.63 7.46 2.58
C ASP A 60 4.78 8.63 3.56
N GLY A 61 5.16 8.31 4.79
CA GLY A 61 5.38 9.27 5.87
C GLY A 61 6.74 9.95 5.85
N GLU A 62 7.63 9.57 4.94
CA GLU A 62 8.99 10.12 4.91
C GLU A 62 8.99 11.66 4.85
N PRO A 63 9.89 12.35 5.59
CA PRO A 63 9.89 13.82 5.67
C PRO A 63 9.92 14.52 4.30
N LYS A 64 10.70 13.98 3.35
CA LYS A 64 10.79 14.50 1.98
C LYS A 64 9.44 14.41 1.25
N THR A 65 8.75 13.28 1.39
CA THR A 65 7.46 13.03 0.76
C THR A 65 6.38 13.95 1.34
N ILE A 66 6.40 14.17 2.66
CA ILE A 66 5.52 15.14 3.34
C ILE A 66 5.77 16.57 2.83
N GLU A 67 7.04 16.99 2.72
CA GLU A 67 7.39 18.33 2.23
C GLU A 67 6.86 18.57 0.81
N GLU A 68 7.02 17.59 -0.07
CA GLU A 68 6.51 17.65 -1.44
C GLU A 68 4.99 17.71 -1.52
N LEU A 69 4.30 16.96 -0.66
CA LEU A 69 2.85 16.99 -0.58
C LEU A 69 2.36 18.38 -0.13
N LYS A 70 3.03 18.99 0.84
CA LYS A 70 2.77 20.38 1.25
C LYS A 70 3.06 21.38 0.12
N ASN A 71 4.10 21.16 -0.66
CA ASN A 71 4.41 21.99 -1.84
C ASN A 71 3.36 21.83 -2.93
N PHE A 72 2.87 20.61 -3.17
CA PHE A 72 1.76 20.33 -4.07
C PHE A 72 0.48 21.06 -3.64
N LEU A 73 0.09 20.97 -2.35
CA LEU A 73 -1.07 21.69 -1.82
C LEU A 73 -0.91 23.22 -1.95
N GLY A 74 0.29 23.74 -1.69
CA GLY A 74 0.61 25.14 -1.92
C GLY A 74 0.42 25.57 -3.39
N LYS A 75 0.80 24.72 -4.35
CA LYS A 75 0.58 24.96 -5.79
C LYS A 75 -0.89 24.89 -6.21
N LEU A 76 -1.74 24.24 -5.42
CA LEU A 76 -3.19 24.26 -5.56
C LEU A 76 -3.84 25.45 -4.83
N GLY A 77 -3.06 26.28 -4.13
CA GLY A 77 -3.59 27.38 -3.32
C GLY A 77 -4.32 26.92 -2.06
N LYS A 78 -4.05 25.69 -1.59
CA LYS A 78 -4.70 25.09 -0.41
C LYS A 78 -3.78 25.15 0.83
N SER A 79 -4.35 24.91 2.01
CA SER A 79 -3.61 24.83 3.28
C SER A 79 -2.52 23.76 3.23
N LYS A 80 -1.38 24.03 3.87
CA LYS A 80 -0.26 23.07 3.97
C LYS A 80 -0.35 22.12 5.16
N LYS A 81 -1.41 22.22 5.96
CA LYS A 81 -1.64 21.31 7.08
C LYS A 81 -2.36 20.07 6.57
N LEU A 82 -1.66 18.95 6.56
CA LEU A 82 -2.15 17.70 5.96
C LEU A 82 -3.34 17.13 6.74
N GLU A 83 -3.38 17.42 8.03
CA GLU A 83 -4.39 16.97 8.99
C GLU A 83 -5.77 17.61 8.73
N GLU A 84 -5.82 18.67 7.92
CA GLU A 84 -7.08 19.34 7.55
C GLU A 84 -7.81 18.64 6.39
N TYR A 85 -7.20 17.62 5.77
CA TYR A 85 -7.75 16.94 4.59
C TYR A 85 -8.22 15.53 4.90
N TYR A 86 -9.51 15.27 4.66
CA TYR A 86 -10.10 13.93 4.80
C TYR A 86 -9.68 12.94 3.70
N ASN A 87 -9.17 13.44 2.57
CA ASN A 87 -8.83 12.66 1.39
C ASN A 87 -7.31 12.47 1.20
N ILE A 88 -6.50 12.78 2.22
CA ILE A 88 -5.06 12.63 2.21
C ILE A 88 -4.64 11.74 3.38
N PHE A 89 -4.03 10.60 3.05
CA PHE A 89 -3.59 9.58 3.99
C PHE A 89 -2.08 9.47 3.93
N VAL A 90 -1.42 9.69 5.07
CA VAL A 90 0.03 9.63 5.21
C VAL A 90 0.37 8.56 6.23
N ILE A 91 1.30 7.69 5.87
CA ILE A 91 1.79 6.65 6.77
C ILE A 91 2.42 7.30 8.02
N PRO A 92 2.08 6.88 9.24
CA PRO A 92 2.56 7.53 10.45
C PRO A 92 4.05 7.28 10.72
N ASN A 93 4.61 8.05 11.66
CA ASN A 93 5.97 7.87 12.19
C ASN A 93 7.12 8.01 11.19
N GLY A 94 6.91 8.70 10.06
CA GLY A 94 7.99 8.94 9.12
C GLY A 94 8.36 7.74 8.26
N LYS A 95 7.57 6.66 8.30
CA LYS A 95 7.87 5.38 7.66
C LYS A 95 7.38 5.33 6.22
N ASP A 96 8.05 4.53 5.40
CA ASP A 96 7.50 4.00 4.16
C ASP A 96 6.55 2.83 4.46
N PHE A 97 5.89 2.32 3.42
CA PHE A 97 4.97 1.20 3.60
C PHE A 97 5.65 -0.08 4.10
N GLU A 98 6.85 -0.38 3.60
CA GLU A 98 7.62 -1.56 4.01
C GLU A 98 7.97 -1.52 5.51
N GLY A 99 8.48 -0.38 6.00
CA GLY A 99 8.76 -0.19 7.42
C GLY A 99 7.51 -0.06 8.29
N TYR A 100 6.37 0.32 7.69
CA TYR A 100 5.07 0.40 8.36
C TYR A 100 4.47 -0.99 8.63
N ILE A 101 4.55 -1.91 7.67
CA ILE A 101 4.02 -3.28 7.84
C ILE A 101 5.00 -4.20 8.57
N ALA A 102 6.30 -3.89 8.57
CA ALA A 102 7.32 -4.65 9.32
C ALA A 102 7.15 -4.47 10.84
N THR A 103 6.18 -5.18 11.40
CA THR A 103 5.81 -5.20 12.81
C THR A 103 5.65 -6.64 13.27
N ALA A 104 5.66 -6.87 14.60
CA ALA A 104 5.54 -8.20 15.17
C ALA A 104 4.26 -8.94 14.71
N ASP A 105 3.16 -8.21 14.51
CA ASP A 105 1.87 -8.78 14.09
C ASP A 105 1.90 -9.40 12.68
N TYR A 106 2.80 -8.92 11.82
CA TYR A 106 2.95 -9.43 10.45
C TYR A 106 4.25 -10.22 10.24
N GLU A 107 5.11 -10.34 11.26
CA GLU A 107 6.48 -10.87 11.10
C GLU A 107 6.50 -12.25 10.44
N ASP A 108 5.80 -13.22 11.02
CA ASP A 108 5.75 -14.59 10.51
C ASP A 108 5.16 -14.64 9.09
N THR A 109 4.09 -13.89 8.85
CA THR A 109 3.39 -13.86 7.55
C THR A 109 4.27 -13.25 6.46
N LEU A 110 5.04 -12.21 6.78
CA LEU A 110 5.97 -11.57 5.85
C LEU A 110 7.15 -12.48 5.56
N ILE A 111 7.71 -13.13 6.58
CA ILE A 111 8.80 -14.12 6.40
C ILE A 111 8.32 -15.27 5.52
N ASP A 112 7.14 -15.83 5.78
CA ASP A 112 6.55 -16.89 4.98
C ASP A 112 6.37 -16.46 3.53
N ALA A 113 5.80 -15.28 3.28
CA ALA A 113 5.62 -14.75 1.94
C ALA A 113 6.96 -14.53 1.21
N ILE A 114 7.99 -14.03 1.90
CA ILE A 114 9.33 -13.84 1.34
C ILE A 114 9.96 -15.19 0.99
N ILE A 115 9.87 -16.17 1.89
CA ILE A 115 10.41 -17.52 1.69
C ILE A 115 9.71 -18.18 0.50
N GLU A 116 8.38 -18.19 0.46
CA GLU A 116 7.60 -18.78 -0.65
C GLU A 116 7.93 -18.13 -2.00
N THR A 117 8.14 -16.81 -2.00
CA THR A 117 8.50 -16.09 -3.23
C THR A 117 9.92 -16.40 -3.71
N ASN A 118 10.84 -16.79 -2.83
CA ASN A 118 12.24 -17.07 -3.13
C ASN A 118 12.59 -18.56 -3.26
N ALA A 119 11.80 -19.43 -2.65
CA ALA A 119 12.01 -20.87 -2.68
C ALA A 119 11.94 -21.39 -4.11
N LYS A 120 12.89 -22.27 -4.46
CA LYS A 120 12.94 -22.94 -5.77
C LYS A 120 12.52 -24.41 -5.66
N SER A 121 12.58 -24.95 -4.45
CA SER A 121 12.24 -26.33 -4.08
C SER A 121 11.94 -26.37 -2.58
N GLY A 122 11.34 -27.46 -2.11
CA GLY A 122 11.07 -27.66 -0.67
C GLY A 122 12.34 -27.59 0.19
N GLN A 123 13.47 -28.15 -0.28
CA GLN A 123 14.74 -28.08 0.45
C GLN A 123 15.28 -26.64 0.56
N HIS A 124 15.09 -25.82 -0.49
CA HIS A 124 15.48 -24.40 -0.45
C HIS A 124 14.63 -23.62 0.56
N LYS A 125 13.36 -24.03 0.73
CA LYS A 125 12.45 -23.43 1.71
C LYS A 125 12.96 -23.57 3.15
N GLU A 126 13.37 -24.78 3.53
CA GLU A 126 13.91 -25.05 4.86
C GLU A 126 15.19 -24.27 5.15
N VAL A 127 16.12 -24.20 4.18
CA VAL A 127 17.35 -23.41 4.31
C VAL A 127 17.04 -21.93 4.53
N LEU A 128 16.12 -21.36 3.74
CA LEU A 128 15.71 -19.97 3.93
C LEU A 128 15.04 -19.77 5.29
N ARG A 129 14.27 -20.75 5.79
CA ARG A 129 13.65 -20.65 7.12
C ARG A 129 14.70 -20.59 8.22
N GLU A 130 15.69 -21.47 8.19
CA GLU A 130 16.81 -21.45 9.13
C GLU A 130 17.60 -20.12 9.06
N GLU A 131 17.85 -19.61 7.85
CA GLU A 131 18.49 -18.31 7.65
C GLU A 131 17.70 -17.17 8.29
N TRP A 132 16.37 -17.13 8.10
CA TRP A 132 15.52 -16.11 8.71
C TRP A 132 15.42 -16.26 10.23
N ASP A 133 15.37 -17.48 10.75
CA ASP A 133 15.35 -17.74 12.20
C ASP A 133 16.66 -17.37 12.90
N SER A 134 17.78 -17.44 12.17
CA SER A 134 19.10 -17.02 12.67
C SER A 134 19.26 -15.49 12.78
N LYS A 135 18.37 -14.69 12.18
CA LYS A 135 18.49 -13.23 12.18
C LYS A 135 18.08 -12.66 13.55
N SER A 136 18.96 -11.83 14.11
CA SER A 136 18.73 -11.15 15.40
C SER A 136 17.67 -10.04 15.32
N ASP A 137 17.56 -9.37 14.18
CA ASP A 137 16.58 -8.31 13.91
C ASP A 137 15.82 -8.66 12.64
N LYS A 138 14.75 -9.45 12.81
CA LYS A 138 13.91 -9.92 11.71
C LYS A 138 13.14 -8.76 11.08
N LEU A 139 12.65 -7.80 11.87
CA LEU A 139 11.83 -6.69 11.38
C LEU A 139 12.62 -5.74 10.47
N ASP A 140 13.84 -5.34 10.88
CA ASP A 140 14.72 -4.53 10.02
C ASP A 140 15.11 -5.31 8.75
N ALA A 141 15.39 -6.60 8.87
CA ALA A 141 15.73 -7.44 7.72
C ALA A 141 14.55 -7.58 6.73
N ILE A 142 13.32 -7.75 7.23
CA ILE A 142 12.10 -7.76 6.41
C ILE A 142 11.99 -6.42 5.68
N SER A 143 12.01 -5.30 6.42
CA SER A 143 11.88 -3.96 5.84
C SER A 143 12.87 -3.73 4.70
N LYS A 144 14.14 -4.11 4.88
CA LYS A 144 15.19 -3.98 3.85
C LYS A 144 14.98 -4.89 2.64
N GLU A 145 14.56 -6.14 2.87
CA GLU A 145 14.31 -7.08 1.79
C GLU A 145 13.12 -6.63 0.92
N LEU A 146 12.06 -6.15 1.57
CA LEU A 146 10.91 -5.56 0.88
C LEU A 146 11.32 -4.30 0.11
N ASP A 147 12.10 -3.41 0.73
CA ASP A 147 12.53 -2.16 0.10
C ASP A 147 13.34 -2.38 -1.18
N LYS A 148 14.20 -3.40 -1.18
CA LYS A 148 15.03 -3.75 -2.34
C LYS A 148 14.23 -4.32 -3.52
N ASN A 149 13.12 -5.00 -3.24
CA ASN A 149 12.39 -5.84 -4.20
C ASN A 149 10.88 -5.54 -4.22
N LYS A 150 10.47 -4.29 -3.95
CA LYS A 150 9.07 -3.86 -3.74
C LYS A 150 8.09 -4.42 -4.77
N THR A 151 8.40 -4.29 -6.06
CA THR A 151 7.52 -4.76 -7.14
C THR A 151 7.33 -6.28 -7.14
N ARG A 152 8.34 -7.04 -6.69
CA ARG A 152 8.29 -8.51 -6.65
C ARG A 152 7.42 -9.00 -5.50
N TYR A 153 7.52 -8.38 -4.34
CA TYR A 153 6.82 -8.82 -3.13
C TYR A 153 5.43 -8.19 -2.94
N ALA A 154 5.13 -7.11 -3.65
CA ALA A 154 3.87 -6.38 -3.52
C ALA A 154 2.62 -7.28 -3.54
N ARG A 155 2.50 -8.12 -4.57
CA ARG A 155 1.35 -9.01 -4.72
C ARG A 155 1.37 -10.19 -3.74
N PRO A 156 2.46 -10.97 -3.61
CA PRO A 156 2.51 -12.07 -2.63
C PRO A 156 2.20 -11.64 -1.19
N ILE A 157 2.70 -10.48 -0.77
CA ILE A 157 2.46 -9.97 0.59
C ILE A 157 1.02 -9.55 0.80
N ALA A 158 0.43 -8.83 -0.15
CA ALA A 158 -0.98 -8.45 -0.04
C ALA A 158 -1.88 -9.70 0.00
N GLU A 159 -1.59 -10.71 -0.82
CA GLU A 159 -2.31 -11.99 -0.79
C GLU A 159 -2.10 -12.75 0.53
N ALA A 160 -0.93 -12.66 1.16
CA ALA A 160 -0.64 -13.30 2.44
C ALA A 160 -1.37 -12.60 3.60
N ILE A 161 -1.27 -11.27 3.68
CA ILE A 161 -1.93 -10.46 4.72
C ILE A 161 -3.44 -10.66 4.69
N THR A 162 -4.04 -10.71 3.50
CA THR A 162 -5.50 -10.80 3.35
C THR A 162 -6.07 -12.18 3.69
N LYS A 163 -5.21 -13.18 3.85
CA LYS A 163 -5.55 -14.54 4.28
C LYS A 163 -5.30 -14.79 5.77
N LEU A 164 -4.84 -13.78 6.52
CA LEU A 164 -4.67 -13.89 7.96
C LEU A 164 -5.98 -14.30 8.64
N ASP A 165 -5.92 -15.12 9.68
CA ASP A 165 -7.10 -15.51 10.46
C ASP A 165 -7.69 -14.31 11.20
N ASP A 166 -6.83 -13.42 11.70
CA ASP A 166 -7.26 -12.17 12.33
C ASP A 166 -7.73 -11.15 11.29
N GLU A 167 -9.04 -10.95 11.22
CA GLU A 167 -9.68 -9.98 10.33
C GLU A 167 -9.22 -8.55 10.60
N ALA A 168 -8.83 -8.22 11.83
CA ALA A 168 -8.32 -6.89 12.15
C ALA A 168 -6.99 -6.63 11.46
N LEU A 169 -6.19 -7.67 11.21
CA LEU A 169 -4.88 -7.60 10.55
C LEU A 169 -4.95 -7.81 9.03
N ARG A 170 -6.05 -8.33 8.47
CA ARG A 170 -6.21 -8.45 7.01
C ARG A 170 -6.07 -7.12 6.25
N SER A 171 -6.26 -6.00 6.95
CA SER A 171 -6.15 -4.65 6.42
C SER A 171 -5.32 -3.79 7.36
N PRO A 172 -4.09 -3.39 6.99
CA PRO A 172 -3.32 -2.45 7.79
C PRO A 172 -4.15 -1.18 8.08
N PRO A 173 -4.10 -0.61 9.31
CA PRO A 173 -5.00 0.47 9.72
C PRO A 173 -5.05 1.66 8.77
N CYS A 174 -3.92 2.05 8.18
CA CYS A 174 -3.86 3.17 7.22
C CYS A 174 -4.59 2.85 5.90
N ILE A 175 -4.52 1.59 5.43
CA ILE A 175 -5.27 1.12 4.26
C ILE A 175 -6.77 1.07 4.59
N ARG A 176 -7.13 0.57 5.77
CA ARG A 176 -8.54 0.55 6.22
C ARG A 176 -9.14 1.96 6.26
N GLN A 177 -8.42 2.93 6.83
CA GLN A 177 -8.85 4.33 6.86
C GLN A 177 -9.08 4.91 5.46
N LEU A 178 -8.20 4.61 4.51
CA LEU A 178 -8.36 5.00 3.11
C LEU A 178 -9.66 4.40 2.53
N PHE A 179 -9.87 3.10 2.69
CA PHE A 179 -11.07 2.44 2.17
C PHE A 179 -12.35 2.90 2.86
N ASP A 180 -12.34 3.14 4.17
CA ASP A 180 -13.49 3.69 4.89
C ASP A 180 -13.87 5.08 4.39
N ALA A 181 -12.88 5.93 4.11
CA ALA A 181 -13.11 7.26 3.54
C ALA A 181 -13.65 7.18 2.10
N MET A 182 -13.11 6.28 1.28
CA MET A 182 -13.62 6.02 -0.07
C MET A 182 -15.07 5.49 -0.02
N SER A 183 -15.35 4.54 0.87
CA SER A 183 -16.68 3.95 1.04
C SER A 183 -17.69 5.01 1.47
N SER A 184 -17.32 5.86 2.42
CA SER A 184 -18.15 6.97 2.90
C SER A 184 -18.48 7.98 1.79
N GLN A 185 -17.49 8.34 0.97
CA GLN A 185 -17.68 9.30 -0.12
C GLN A 185 -18.48 8.73 -1.30
N LEU A 186 -18.33 7.43 -1.57
CA LEU A 186 -19.03 6.74 -2.67
C LEU A 186 -20.38 6.16 -2.26
N GLY A 187 -20.76 6.26 -0.97
CA GLY A 187 -21.99 5.67 -0.44
C GLY A 187 -22.00 4.14 -0.50
N LEU A 188 -20.83 3.52 -0.46
CA LEU A 188 -20.69 2.06 -0.50
C LEU A 188 -20.95 1.47 0.88
N THR A 189 -21.65 0.34 0.91
CA THR A 189 -21.89 -0.45 2.12
C THR A 189 -21.00 -1.69 2.08
N LYS A 190 -20.34 -1.98 3.21
CA LYS A 190 -19.52 -3.18 3.37
C LYS A 190 -20.43 -4.40 3.24
N GLN A 191 -20.11 -5.31 2.33
CA GLN A 191 -20.80 -6.60 2.27
C GLN A 191 -20.38 -7.40 3.50
N GLU A 192 -21.33 -7.76 4.36
CA GLU A 192 -21.06 -8.73 5.43
C GLU A 192 -20.62 -10.04 4.77
N THR A 193 -19.40 -10.46 5.10
CA THR A 193 -18.86 -11.73 4.60
C THR A 193 -19.61 -12.84 5.34
N SER A 194 -20.66 -13.39 4.71
CA SER A 194 -21.24 -14.64 5.18
C SER A 194 -20.17 -15.73 5.03
N ALA A 195 -19.60 -16.17 6.14
CA ALA A 195 -18.71 -17.32 6.16
C ALA A 195 -19.44 -18.54 5.56
N PRO A 196 -18.79 -19.34 4.69
CA PRO A 196 -19.32 -20.63 4.26
C PRO A 196 -19.37 -21.64 5.42
#